data_AF-A0A958T220-F1
#
_entry.id   AF-A0A958T220-F1
#
_cell.length_a   1.000
_cell.length_b   1.000
_cell.length_c   1.000
_cell.angle_alpha   90.00
_cell.angle_beta   90.00
_cell.angle_gamma   90.00
#
_symmetry.space_group_name_H-M   'P 1'
#
loop_
_entity.id
_entity.type
_entity.pdbx_description
1 polymer ?
#
loop_
_entity_poly.entity_id
_entity_poly.type
_entity_poly.pdbx_seq_one_letter_code
_entity_poly.pdbx_strand_id
1 'polypeptide(L)'
;MKILNCYTVKSTVAVIAATVLFSCQNSLSEVQKIGLSENEPIGVAENFNLKYTDSGRMTANLISPKMLDFSNREFNFIEFP
;
A
#
# COMPACT_ATOMS: atom_id res chain seq x y z
N MET A 1 13.31 -29.61 46.14
CA MET A 1 12.46 -28.54 45.57
C MET A 1 13.15 -27.77 44.41
N LYS A 2 13.93 -28.42 43.52
CA LYS A 2 14.55 -27.76 42.35
C LYS A 2 13.91 -28.17 41.01
N ILE A 3 13.22 -29.31 40.99
CA ILE A 3 12.69 -29.94 39.75
C ILE A 3 11.43 -29.23 39.24
N LEU A 4 10.53 -28.82 40.14
CA LEU A 4 9.32 -28.05 39.77
C LEU A 4 9.65 -26.70 39.13
N ASN A 5 10.64 -25.97 39.66
CA ASN A 5 11.07 -24.68 39.08
C ASN A 5 11.65 -24.82 37.67
N CYS A 6 12.32 -25.95 37.37
CA CYS A 6 12.88 -26.22 36.05
C CYS A 6 11.79 -26.52 35.00
N TYR A 7 10.73 -27.23 35.39
CA TYR A 7 9.59 -27.51 34.51
C TYR A 7 8.79 -26.23 34.19
N THR A 8 8.53 -25.39 35.20
CA THR A 8 7.83 -24.12 35.02
C THR A 8 8.60 -23.16 34.12
N VAL A 9 9.94 -23.03 34.31
CA VAL A 9 10.79 -22.19 33.44
C VAL A 9 10.82 -22.69 32.00
N LYS A 10 10.91 -24.01 31.77
CA LYS A 10 10.85 -24.58 30.42
C LYS A 10 9.51 -24.32 29.72
N SER A 11 8.41 -24.41 30.47
CA SER A 11 7.07 -24.11 29.95
C SER A 11 6.91 -22.64 29.58
N THR A 12 7.37 -21.71 30.43
CA THR A 12 7.33 -20.27 30.13
C THR A 12 8.15 -19.90 28.91
N VAL A 13 9.36 -20.46 28.76
CA VAL A 13 10.21 -20.23 27.58
C VAL A 13 9.55 -20.77 26.30
N ALA A 14 8.89 -21.93 26.37
CA ALA A 14 8.18 -22.49 25.22
C ALA A 14 6.97 -21.61 24.80
N VAL A 15 6.23 -21.07 25.76
CA VAL A 15 5.11 -20.16 25.48
C VAL A 15 5.59 -18.86 24.86
N ILE A 16 6.66 -18.26 25.40
CA ILE A 16 7.24 -17.02 24.85
C ILE A 16 7.75 -17.27 23.42
N ALA A 17 8.48 -18.37 23.19
CA ALA A 17 8.96 -18.72 21.86
C ALA A 17 7.80 -18.90 20.86
N ALA A 18 6.70 -19.54 21.27
CA ALA A 18 5.52 -19.67 20.44
C ALA A 18 4.89 -18.31 20.08
N THR A 19 4.79 -17.37 21.03
CA THR A 19 4.20 -16.05 20.75
C THR A 19 5.01 -15.21 19.76
N VAL A 20 6.34 -15.34 19.75
CA VAL A 20 7.22 -14.64 18.80
C VAL A 20 7.07 -15.18 17.37
N LEU A 21 6.69 -16.45 17.20
CA LEU A 21 6.41 -17.02 15.87
C LEU A 21 5.12 -16.46 15.25
N PHE A 22 4.19 -15.95 16.07
CA PHE A 22 2.93 -15.35 15.61
C PHE A 22 2.96 -13.81 15.57
N SER A 23 4.09 -13.16 15.89
CA SER A 23 4.18 -11.69 15.91
C SER A 23 4.40 -11.06 14.53
N CYS A 24 4.44 -11.84 13.45
CA CYS A 24 4.54 -11.32 12.10
C CYS A 24 3.19 -10.70 11.67
N GLN A 25 3.00 -9.43 12.02
CA GLN A 25 1.91 -8.61 11.50
C GLN A 25 2.37 -7.92 10.21
N ASN A 26 1.63 -8.13 9.12
CA ASN A 26 1.95 -7.66 7.79
C ASN A 26 1.63 -6.15 7.66
N SER A 27 2.41 -5.28 8.32
CA SER A 27 2.21 -3.82 8.37
C SER A 27 2.95 -3.05 7.28
N LEU A 28 3.57 -3.73 6.31
CA LEU A 28 4.32 -3.08 5.24
C LEU A 28 3.45 -2.14 4.40
N SER A 29 2.17 -2.48 4.19
CA SER A 29 1.21 -1.64 3.46
C SER A 29 0.84 -0.35 4.22
N GLU A 30 0.95 -0.35 5.55
CA GLU A 30 0.67 0.82 6.38
C GLU A 30 1.87 1.76 6.41
N VAL A 31 3.08 1.22 6.48
CA VAL A 31 4.33 2.00 6.41
C VAL A 31 4.46 2.71 5.06
N GLN A 32 4.03 2.08 3.96
CA GLN A 32 4.03 2.68 2.63
C GLN A 32 3.10 3.91 2.52
N LYS A 33 2.07 4.00 3.37
CA LYS A 33 1.11 5.12 3.38
C LYS A 33 1.59 6.33 4.17
N ILE A 34 2.58 6.19 5.07
CA ILE A 34 3.05 7.27 5.97
C ILE A 34 3.62 8.46 5.19
N GLY A 35 4.18 8.23 4.00
CA GLY A 35 4.77 9.28 3.16
C GLY A 35 3.85 9.85 2.07
N LEU A 36 2.64 9.33 1.91
CA LEU A 36 1.72 9.76 0.86
C LEU A 36 0.72 10.77 1.44
N SER A 37 0.92 12.05 1.14
CA SER A 37 -0.09 13.07 1.41
C SER A 37 -1.34 12.76 0.58
N GLU A 38 -2.46 12.42 1.23
CA GLU A 38 -3.73 12.15 0.54
C GLU A 38 -4.23 13.35 -0.28
N ASN A 39 -3.79 14.56 0.08
CA ASN A 39 -4.22 15.78 -0.59
C ASN A 39 -3.43 16.09 -1.87
N GLU A 40 -2.26 15.49 -2.06
CA GLU A 40 -1.43 15.71 -3.24
C GLU A 40 -1.65 14.62 -4.30
N PRO A 41 -1.54 14.97 -5.58
CA PRO A 41 -1.61 13.99 -6.66
C PRO A 41 -0.39 13.06 -6.58
N ILE A 42 -0.62 11.77 -6.74
CA ILE A 42 0.46 10.77 -6.81
C ILE A 42 1.28 10.88 -8.10
N GLY A 43 0.67 11.42 -9.16
CA GLY A 43 1.29 11.61 -10.47
C GLY A 43 0.89 12.93 -11.11
N VAL A 44 1.86 13.60 -11.73
CA VAL A 44 1.65 14.80 -12.54
C VAL A 44 2.29 14.59 -13.91
N ALA A 45 1.52 14.77 -14.98
CA ALA A 45 2.03 14.76 -16.34
C ALA A 45 1.74 16.10 -17.02
N GLU A 46 2.70 16.64 -17.77
CA GLU A 46 2.54 17.87 -18.56
C GLU A 46 2.43 17.52 -20.05
N ASN A 47 1.66 18.30 -20.80
CA ASN A 47 1.43 18.12 -22.25
C ASN A 47 0.99 16.68 -22.60
N PHE A 48 -0.03 16.19 -21.90
CA PHE A 48 -0.50 14.81 -21.99
C PHE A 48 -1.40 14.58 -23.20
N ASN A 49 -1.22 13.44 -23.87
CA ASN A 49 -1.99 13.02 -25.04
C ASN A 49 -2.32 11.52 -24.95
N LEU A 50 -3.53 11.20 -24.49
CA LEU A 50 -4.02 9.82 -24.34
C LEU A 50 -4.85 9.41 -25.55
N LYS A 51 -4.38 8.38 -26.24
CA LYS A 51 -5.09 7.77 -27.36
C LYS A 51 -5.64 6.42 -26.92
N TYR A 52 -6.96 6.33 -26.83
CA TYR A 52 -7.65 5.09 -26.53
C TYR A 52 -8.07 4.41 -27.84
N THR A 53 -7.57 3.19 -28.05
CA THR A 53 -7.88 2.37 -29.21
C THR A 53 -8.64 1.12 -28.78
N ASP A 54 -9.79 0.88 -29.41
CA ASP A 54 -10.54 -0.37 -29.26
C ASP A 54 -10.51 -1.12 -30.59
N SER A 55 -10.15 -2.40 -30.55
CA SER A 55 -10.14 -3.28 -31.73
C SER A 55 -9.36 -2.72 -32.93
N GLY A 56 -8.25 -2.01 -32.66
CA GLY A 56 -7.39 -1.41 -33.68
C GLY A 56 -7.91 -0.09 -34.28
N ARG A 57 -9.07 0.41 -33.82
CA ARG A 57 -9.63 1.71 -34.20
C ARG A 57 -9.42 2.70 -33.07
N MET A 58 -9.06 3.95 -33.41
CA MET A 58 -8.99 5.03 -32.41
C MET A 58 -10.41 5.42 -32.02
N THR A 59 -10.74 5.21 -30.75
CA THR A 59 -12.09 5.46 -30.19
C THR A 59 -12.14 6.79 -29.45
N ALA A 60 -11.05 7.18 -28.77
CA ALA A 60 -10.96 8.48 -28.10
C ALA A 60 -9.54 9.04 -28.13
N ASN A 61 -9.44 10.37 -28.09
CA ASN A 61 -8.20 11.12 -28.02
C ASN A 61 -8.37 12.26 -27.00
N LEU A 62 -7.72 12.15 -25.85
CA LEU A 62 -7.77 13.11 -24.77
C LEU A 62 -6.45 13.88 -24.71
N ILE A 63 -6.52 15.20 -24.90
CA ILE A 63 -5.37 16.10 -24.87
C ILE A 63 -5.60 17.10 -23.74
N SER A 64 -4.63 17.24 -22.85
CA SER A 64 -4.67 18.24 -21.77
C SER A 64 -3.26 18.79 -21.51
N PRO A 65 -3.12 20.08 -21.15
CA PRO A 65 -1.84 20.64 -20.73
C PRO A 65 -1.30 19.97 -19.46
N LYS A 66 -2.16 19.41 -18.60
CA LYS A 66 -1.74 18.78 -17.35
C LYS A 66 -2.69 17.68 -16.90
N MET A 67 -2.14 16.55 -16.47
CA MET A 67 -2.87 15.46 -15.84
C MET A 67 -2.47 15.37 -14.37
N LEU A 68 -3.45 15.34 -13.47
CA LEU A 68 -3.26 15.12 -12.04
C LEU A 68 -3.92 13.81 -11.63
N ASP A 69 -3.13 12.86 -11.16
CA ASP A 69 -3.60 11.55 -10.71
C ASP A 69 -3.78 11.53 -9.19
N PHE A 70 -5.00 11.28 -8.72
CA PHE A 70 -5.34 11.14 -7.29
C PHE A 70 -5.71 9.69 -6.91
N SER A 71 -5.02 8.70 -7.50
CA SER A 71 -5.20 7.27 -7.20
C SER A 71 -4.77 6.84 -5.78
N ASN A 72 -4.21 7.76 -5.01
CA ASN A 72 -3.82 7.58 -3.61
C ASN A 72 -4.99 7.74 -2.61
N ARG A 73 -6.18 8.14 -3.07
CA ARG A 73 -7.35 8.37 -2.21
C ARG A 73 -8.20 7.10 -2.11
N GLU A 74 -9.20 7.12 -1.24
CA GLU A 74 -10.24 6.07 -1.24
C GLU A 74 -11.16 6.23 -2.46
N PHE A 75 -11.46 7.48 -2.83
CA PHE A 75 -12.18 7.82 -4.05
C PHE A 75 -11.19 8.34 -5.10
N ASN A 76 -10.80 7.43 -6.00
CA ASN A 76 -9.82 7.71 -7.03
C ASN A 76 -10.42 8.48 -8.20
N PHE A 77 -9.71 9.53 -8.64
CA PHE A 77 -10.06 10.29 -9.82
C PHE A 77 -8.80 10.86 -10.48
N ILE A 78 -8.97 11.30 -11.72
CA ILE A 78 -7.95 12.00 -12.49
C ILE A 78 -8.54 13.36 -12.86
N GLU A 79 -7.79 14.42 -12.61
CA GLU A 79 -8.18 15.79 -12.94
C GLU A 79 -7.36 16.29 -14.13
N PHE A 80 -8.03 17.03 -15.02
CA PHE A 80 -7.46 17.58 -16.26
C PHE A 80 -7.75 19.09 -16.32
N PRO A 81 -6.90 19.93 -15.69
CA PRO A 81 -6.98 21.38 -15.85
C PRO A 81 -6.51 21.88 -17.23
#